data_AF-A0A936BF05-F1
#
_entry.id   AF-A0A936BF05-F1
#
_cell.length_a   1.000
_cell.length_b   1.000
_cell.length_c   1.000
_cell.angle_alpha   90.00
_cell.angle_beta   90.00
_cell.angle_gamma   90.00
#
_symmetry.space_group_name_H-M   'P 1'
#
loop_
_entity.id
_entity.type
_entity.pdbx_description
1 polymer ?
#
loop_
_entity_poly.entity_id
_entity_poly.type
_entity_poly.pdbx_seq_one_letter_code
_entity_poly.pdbx_strand_id
1 'polypeptide(L)'
;MNEKISLKNLLVERRTAEEKLELFALLHLGVLDSLNHGVLSASQAIHLFYHAENGLFVRQQLQHPTADEMMSRGIQLPDLFDTLPAEEAQQEFQRELTKLHALSLSLLEKQLIPA
;
A
#
# COMPACT_ATOMS: atom_id res chain seq x y z
N MET A 1 11.14 17.23 1.47
CA MET A 1 10.91 16.61 2.80
C MET A 1 10.57 15.15 2.54
N ASN A 2 11.47 14.21 2.82
CA ASN A 2 11.20 12.77 2.71
C ASN A 2 10.79 12.27 4.10
N GLU A 3 9.57 12.58 4.51
CA GLU A 3 9.02 12.05 5.75
C GLU A 3 8.50 10.65 5.49
N LYS A 4 9.13 9.63 6.08
CA LYS A 4 8.66 8.24 6.00
C LYS A 4 7.38 8.08 6.79
N ILE A 5 6.39 7.38 6.25
CA ILE A 5 5.20 6.99 6.99
C ILE A 5 5.55 5.77 7.83
N SER A 6 5.57 5.93 9.17
CA SER A 6 5.75 4.79 10.07
C SER A 6 4.39 4.22 10.47
N LEU A 7 3.99 3.10 9.85
CA LEU A 7 2.77 2.38 10.21
C LEU A 7 2.77 1.98 11.69
N LYS A 8 3.93 1.58 12.22
CA LYS A 8 4.10 1.29 13.63
C LYS A 8 3.67 2.48 14.49
N ASN A 9 4.19 3.67 14.23
CA ASN A 9 3.84 4.84 15.06
C ASN A 9 2.37 5.24 14.90
N LEU A 10 1.81 5.10 13.69
CA LEU A 10 0.43 5.46 13.41
C LEU A 10 -0.60 4.47 13.94
N LEU A 11 -0.25 3.18 14.06
CA LEU A 11 -1.18 2.08 14.34
C LEU A 11 -0.98 1.41 15.71
N VAL A 12 0.08 1.73 16.47
CA VAL A 12 0.39 1.05 17.75
C VAL A 12 -0.53 1.48 18.90
N GLU A 13 -1.15 2.66 18.87
CA GLU A 13 -2.01 3.10 19.98
C GLU A 13 -3.38 2.43 19.97
N ARG A 14 -3.64 1.56 20.97
CA ARG A 14 -4.95 1.07 21.47
C ARG A 14 -6.07 0.79 20.44
N ARG A 15 -5.74 0.43 19.21
CA ARG A 15 -6.70 0.02 18.19
C ARG A 15 -6.89 -1.48 18.14
N THR A 16 -8.11 -1.91 17.82
CA THR A 16 -8.42 -3.31 17.50
C THR A 16 -7.69 -3.74 16.23
N ALA A 17 -7.62 -5.04 15.95
CA ALA A 17 -7.02 -5.53 14.71
C ALA A 17 -7.76 -5.01 13.47
N GLU A 18 -9.09 -4.88 13.57
CA GLU A 18 -9.98 -4.36 12.53
C GLU A 18 -9.71 -2.88 12.25
N GLU A 19 -9.66 -2.03 13.27
CA GLU A 19 -9.36 -0.60 13.12
C GLU A 19 -7.96 -0.37 12.54
N LYS A 20 -6.98 -1.24 12.88
CA LYS A 20 -5.64 -1.17 12.29
C LYS A 20 -5.65 -1.51 10.80
N LEU A 21 -6.43 -2.51 10.40
CA LEU A 21 -6.59 -2.91 9.00
C LEU A 21 -7.32 -1.84 8.19
N GLU A 22 -8.37 -1.25 8.76
CA GLU A 22 -9.12 -0.17 8.13
C GLU A 22 -8.22 1.05 7.88
N LEU A 23 -7.49 1.50 8.91
CA LEU A 23 -6.60 2.65 8.73
C LEU A 23 -5.45 2.34 7.78
N PHE A 24 -4.90 1.12 7.80
CA PHE A 24 -3.92 0.70 6.82
C PHE A 24 -4.47 0.80 5.38
N ALA A 25 -5.69 0.30 5.14
CA ALA A 25 -6.32 0.35 3.82
C ALA A 25 -6.58 1.80 3.36
N LEU A 26 -7.04 2.67 4.26
CA LEU A 26 -7.24 4.09 3.98
C LEU A 26 -5.93 4.83 3.66
N LEU A 27 -4.88 4.59 4.45
CA LEU A 27 -3.55 5.16 4.18
C LEU A 27 -3.01 4.68 2.84
N HIS A 28 -3.17 3.39 2.55
CA HIS A 28 -2.73 2.81 1.29
C HIS A 28 -3.49 3.41 0.09
N LEU A 29 -4.81 3.61 0.19
CA LEU A 29 -5.58 4.32 -0.84
C LEU A 29 -5.05 5.73 -1.09
N GLY A 30 -4.69 6.49 -0.05
CA GLY A 30 -4.09 7.82 -0.21
C GLY A 30 -2.73 7.80 -0.94
N VAL A 31 -1.91 6.75 -0.70
CA VAL A 31 -0.65 6.55 -1.43
C VAL A 31 -0.91 6.21 -2.90
N LEU A 32 -1.88 5.33 -3.18
CA LEU A 32 -2.26 4.99 -4.55
C LEU A 32 -2.83 6.19 -5.32
N ASP A 33 -3.64 7.02 -4.67
CA ASP A 33 -4.18 8.24 -5.28
C ASP A 33 -3.06 9.24 -5.62
N SER A 34 -2.07 9.37 -4.72
CA SER A 34 -0.88 10.20 -4.97
C SER A 34 -0.02 9.67 -6.13
N LEU A 35 0.10 8.34 -6.26
CA LEU A 35 0.77 7.69 -7.39
C LEU A 35 0.03 7.90 -8.71
N ASN A 36 -1.30 7.73 -8.68
CA ASN A 36 -2.14 7.84 -9.86
C ASN A 36 -2.13 9.26 -10.46
N HIS A 37 -2.11 10.29 -9.60
CA HIS A 37 -2.05 11.69 -10.00
C HIS A 37 -0.63 12.22 -10.24
N GLY A 38 0.40 11.38 -10.10
CA GLY A 38 1.80 11.75 -10.32
C GLY A 38 2.38 12.70 -9.26
N VAL A 39 1.69 12.88 -8.12
CA VAL A 39 2.22 13.62 -6.96
C VAL A 39 3.38 12.86 -6.32
N LEU A 40 3.30 11.53 -6.34
CA LEU A 40 4.31 10.61 -5.85
C LEU A 40 4.79 9.73 -6.99
N SER A 41 6.10 9.58 -7.17
CA SER A 41 6.66 8.57 -8.09
C SER A 41 6.71 7.20 -7.44
N ALA A 42 6.77 6.13 -8.25
CA ALA A 42 6.90 4.76 -7.74
C ALA A 42 8.12 4.60 -6.81
N SER A 43 9.28 5.17 -7.16
CA SER A 43 10.48 5.12 -6.33
C SER A 43 10.31 5.89 -5.01
N GLN A 44 9.63 7.03 -5.04
CA GLN A 44 9.32 7.78 -3.83
C GLN A 44 8.36 7.00 -2.92
N ALA A 45 7.41 6.24 -3.49
CA ALA A 45 6.49 5.40 -2.71
C ALA A 45 7.19 4.26 -1.95
N ILE A 46 8.29 3.70 -2.47
CA ILE A 46 9.11 2.75 -1.71
C ILE A 46 9.66 3.42 -0.45
N HIS A 47 10.25 4.60 -0.59
CA HIS A 47 10.85 5.29 0.54
C HIS A 47 9.80 5.80 1.54
N LEU A 48 8.63 6.23 1.04
CA LEU A 48 7.56 6.79 1.84
C LEU A 48 6.76 5.73 2.60
N PHE A 49 6.34 4.66 1.91
CA PHE A 49 5.34 3.71 2.43
C PHE A 49 5.74 2.25 2.27
N TYR A 50 6.20 1.80 1.09
CA TYR A 50 6.52 0.39 0.81
C TYR A 50 7.89 -0.07 1.32
N HIS A 51 8.43 0.57 2.36
CA HIS A 51 9.72 0.21 2.93
C HIS A 51 9.64 -1.00 3.87
N ALA A 52 10.79 -1.65 4.07
CA ALA A 52 10.91 -2.90 4.83
C ALA A 52 10.31 -2.84 6.25
N GLU A 53 10.45 -1.71 6.96
CA GLU A 53 9.87 -1.57 8.31
C GLU A 53 8.33 -1.68 8.31
N ASN A 54 7.65 -1.06 7.33
CA ASN A 54 6.20 -1.16 7.19
C ASN A 54 5.80 -2.57 6.74
N GLY A 55 6.57 -3.19 5.84
CA GLY A 55 6.32 -4.57 5.42
C GLY A 55 6.43 -5.55 6.59
N LEU A 56 7.45 -5.38 7.43
CA LEU A 56 7.62 -6.19 8.64
C LEU A 56 6.49 -5.96 9.64
N PHE A 57 6.06 -4.70 9.82
CA PHE A 57 4.93 -4.37 10.69
C PHE A 57 3.64 -5.04 10.21
N VAL A 58 3.35 -5.00 8.90
CA VAL A 58 2.17 -5.66 8.33
C VAL A 58 2.21 -7.17 8.58
N ARG A 59 3.35 -7.82 8.32
CA ARG A 59 3.52 -9.26 8.55
C ARG A 59 3.39 -9.68 10.01
N GLN A 60 3.94 -8.90 10.94
CA GLN A 60 3.99 -9.29 12.35
C GLN A 60 2.79 -8.83 13.16
N GLN A 61 2.21 -7.67 12.83
CA GLN A 61 1.21 -6.98 13.67
C GLN A 61 -0.17 -6.95 13.05
N LEU A 62 -0.29 -6.81 11.72
CA LEU A 62 -1.60 -6.94 11.05
C LEU A 62 -1.92 -8.39 10.72
N GLN A 63 -0.92 -9.19 10.36
CA GLN A 63 -1.03 -10.63 10.05
C GLN A 63 -2.14 -10.97 9.04
N HIS A 64 -2.45 -10.03 8.13
CA HIS A 64 -3.51 -10.19 7.14
C HIS A 64 -2.92 -10.46 5.76
N PRO A 65 -3.29 -11.56 5.07
CA PRO A 65 -2.65 -11.97 3.82
C PRO A 65 -2.79 -10.93 2.72
N THR A 66 -3.96 -10.30 2.59
CA THR A 66 -4.18 -9.21 1.61
C THR A 66 -3.30 -8.00 1.88
N ALA A 67 -3.07 -7.65 3.16
CA ALA A 67 -2.22 -6.50 3.48
C ALA A 67 -0.75 -6.79 3.16
N ASP A 68 -0.29 -8.02 3.40
CA ASP A 68 1.05 -8.45 3.02
C ASP A 68 1.24 -8.48 1.49
N GLU A 69 0.23 -8.96 0.75
CA GLU A 69 0.23 -8.91 -0.72
C GLU A 69 0.33 -7.47 -1.23
N MET A 70 -0.42 -6.53 -0.65
CA MET A 70 -0.37 -5.11 -1.02
C MET A 70 1.04 -4.53 -0.84
N MET A 71 1.71 -4.83 0.28
CA MET A 71 3.09 -4.41 0.52
C MET A 71 4.07 -5.05 -0.47
N SER A 72 3.91 -6.34 -0.76
CA SER A 72 4.79 -7.07 -1.69
C SER A 72 4.65 -6.60 -3.13
N ARG A 73 3.45 -6.19 -3.56
CA ARG A 73 3.25 -5.63 -4.90
C ARG A 73 3.77 -4.20 -4.99
N GLY A 74 3.52 -3.39 -3.96
CA GLY A 74 3.92 -1.98 -3.95
C GLY A 74 5.42 -1.76 -4.03
N ILE A 75 6.23 -2.62 -3.40
CA ILE A 75 7.70 -2.53 -3.48
C ILE A 75 8.25 -2.84 -4.88
N GLN A 76 7.49 -3.54 -5.73
CA GLN A 76 7.90 -3.94 -7.08
C GLN A 76 7.52 -2.90 -8.15
N LEU A 77 6.74 -1.87 -7.79
CA LEU A 77 6.25 -0.89 -8.77
C LEU A 77 7.36 -0.19 -9.57
N PRO A 78 8.51 0.19 -8.98
CA PRO A 78 9.61 0.78 -9.75
C PRO A 78 10.25 -0.19 -10.73
N ASP A 79 10.28 -1.48 -10.38
CA ASP A 79 10.91 -2.52 -11.22
C ASP A 79 10.26 -2.60 -12.61
N LEU A 80 8.98 -2.22 -12.72
CA LEU A 80 8.28 -2.13 -14.01
C LEU A 80 8.97 -1.16 -14.97
N PHE A 81 9.46 -0.03 -14.46
CA PHE A 81 10.12 1.00 -15.25
C PHE A 81 11.60 0.69 -15.52
N ASP A 82 12.21 -0.18 -14.71
CA ASP A 82 13.57 -0.68 -14.92
C ASP A 82 13.62 -1.84 -15.95
N THR A 83 12.52 -2.58 -16.10
CA THR A 83 12.48 -3.81 -16.90
C THR A 83 11.71 -3.70 -18.22
N LEU A 84 10.74 -2.79 -18.33
CA LEU A 84 9.87 -2.66 -19.50
C LEU A 84 10.13 -1.35 -20.28
N PRO A 85 9.81 -1.31 -21.59
CA PRO A 85 9.71 -0.06 -22.33
C PRO A 85 8.70 0.91 -21.68
N ALA A 86 8.93 2.21 -21.81
CA ALA A 86 8.17 3.23 -21.09
C ALA A 86 6.63 3.12 -21.24
N GLU A 87 6.12 2.84 -22.43
CA GLU A 87 4.68 2.69 -22.66
C GLU A 87 4.11 1.43 -22.00
N GLU A 88 4.83 0.31 -22.09
CA GLU A 88 4.44 -0.96 -21.45
C GLU A 88 4.53 -0.85 -19.93
N ALA A 89 5.59 -0.24 -19.40
CA ALA A 89 5.76 0.04 -17.99
C ALA A 89 4.60 0.88 -17.43
N GLN A 90 4.20 1.93 -18.15
CA GLN A 90 3.08 2.77 -17.73
C GLN A 90 1.76 2.00 -17.73
N GLN A 91 1.51 1.16 -18.74
CA GLN A 91 0.30 0.34 -18.79
C GLN A 91 0.24 -0.67 -17.64
N GLU A 92 1.35 -1.40 -17.40
CA GLU A 92 1.43 -2.36 -16.30
C GLU A 92 1.36 -1.66 -14.93
N PHE A 93 1.96 -0.49 -14.78
CA PHE A 93 1.86 0.32 -13.57
C PHE A 93 0.40 0.66 -13.25
N GLN A 94 -0.36 1.14 -14.25
CA GLN A 94 -1.79 1.44 -14.07
C GLN A 94 -2.63 0.19 -13.75
N ARG A 95 -2.29 -0.96 -14.34
CA ARG A 95 -2.93 -2.25 -14.01
C ARG A 95 -2.64 -2.66 -12.56
N GLU A 96 -1.40 -2.52 -12.09
CA GLU A 96 -1.05 -2.82 -10.71
C GLU A 96 -1.70 -1.85 -9.73
N LEU A 97 -1.75 -0.54 -10.03
CA LEU A 97 -2.49 0.43 -9.20
C LEU A 97 -3.98 0.06 -9.08
N THR A 98 -4.60 -0.36 -10.18
CA THR A 98 -6.02 -0.80 -10.18
C THR A 98 -6.22 -2.03 -9.30
N LYS A 99 -5.32 -3.02 -9.37
CA LYS A 99 -5.36 -4.22 -8.51
C LYS A 99 -5.19 -3.85 -7.03
N LEU A 100 -4.18 -3.03 -6.73
CA LEU A 100 -3.89 -2.53 -5.39
C LEU A 100 -5.06 -1.73 -4.80
N HIS A 101 -5.76 -0.95 -5.63
CA HIS A 101 -6.96 -0.22 -5.24
C HIS A 101 -8.09 -1.18 -4.88
N ALA A 102 -8.36 -2.20 -5.71
CA ALA A 102 -9.36 -3.22 -5.42
C ALA A 102 -9.07 -4.02 -4.14
N LEU A 103 -7.80 -4.39 -3.90
CA LEU A 103 -7.39 -5.05 -2.67
C LEU A 103 -7.64 -4.15 -1.44
N SER A 104 -7.37 -2.86 -1.55
CA SER A 104 -7.61 -1.89 -0.48
C SER A 104 -9.10 -1.77 -0.15
N LEU A 105 -9.96 -1.68 -1.16
CA LEU A 105 -11.41 -1.66 -0.97
C LEU A 105 -11.93 -2.96 -0.35
N SER A 106 -11.39 -4.11 -0.76
CA SER A 106 -11.79 -5.41 -0.19
C SER A 106 -11.52 -5.54 1.31
N LEU A 107 -10.52 -4.81 1.83
CA LEU A 107 -10.24 -4.73 3.26
C LEU A 107 -11.26 -3.86 4.00
N LEU A 108 -11.85 -2.86 3.34
CA LEU A 108 -12.86 -1.97 3.92
C LEU A 108 -14.27 -2.58 3.84
N GLU A 109 -14.61 -3.23 2.74
CA GLU A 109 -15.92 -3.87 2.55
C GLU A 109 -16.16 -5.01 3.55
N LYS A 110 -15.11 -5.76 3.87
CA LYS A 110 -15.17 -6.81 4.91
C LYS A 110 -15.40 -6.26 6.32
N GLN A 111 -15.23 -4.96 6.54
CA GLN A 111 -15.51 -4.30 7.83
C GLN A 111 -16.92 -3.69 7.89
N LEU A 112 -17.57 -3.46 6.75
CA LEU A 112 -18.89 -2.81 6.68
C LEU A 112 -20.06 -3.79 6.87
N ILE A 113 -19.81 -5.10 6.88
CA ILE A 113 -20.82 -6.12 7.15
C ILE A 113 -20.55 -6.71 8.54
N PRO A 114 -21.16 -6.18 9.61
CA PRO A 114 -21.18 -6.88 10.88
C PRO A 114 -22.01 -8.17 10.72
N ALA A 115 -21.48 -9.28 11.21
CA ALA A 115 -22.17 -10.57 11.28
C ALA A 115 -23.39 -10.52 12.21
#